data_AF-A0A9X2XPP8-F1
#
_entry.id   AF-A0A9X2XPP8-F1
#
_cell.length_a   1.000
_cell.length_b   1.000
_cell.length_c   1.000
_cell.angle_alpha   90.00
_cell.angle_beta   90.00
_cell.angle_gamma   90.00
#
_symmetry.space_group_name_H-M   'P 1'
#
loop_
_entity.id
_entity.type
_entity.pdbx_description
1 polymer ?
#
loop_
_entity_poly.entity_id
_entity_poly.type
_entity_poly.pdbx_seq_one_letter_code
_entity_poly.pdbx_strand_id
1 'polypeptide(L)'
;MLKKIYLAFITSLTFSWAFAQEIQAPTTDIPDSTTKPQNDSMQIYHPDSSLRIINLNPFFTLHVDSALSYQLQINKNPENYFWYLKNSPVGLKINKDNGTLSFKADKSYFLSGRLKYDQNYKVNIGVQNLSDPKEKIDTNFSIVFYSTEIIPSKVKPLVNGTITVEEGDTIEFKVLCETGSFPIENIFTLPNMNLPNFTEVDKCGDSFKWSPKYDFVKETDPNKEKVVLVNFIGSTRFQNRDTAQIRIIVRDALNYPLAKEEYNQVTKNVQRYVLQLKYTFLQLDKKLRKTKGLRTTFDLTAASTSLTGTVLTTSADKNLQNKGKILPSIGLSMVPIREASVPNKTVDQNQAALIRASIKRLEYLLRDNTLLGDKDWDITKKTTKLKEDLKQTQVQLIDVPIELTNEMTEEQLNRYFNSPRVNKKYRLKTN
;
A
#
# COMPACT_ATOMS: atom_id res chain seq x y z
N MET A 1 -47.39 5.74 38.45
CA MET A 1 -46.85 6.49 39.61
C MET A 1 -46.01 7.63 39.06
N LEU A 2 -46.26 8.88 39.48
CA LEU A 2 -45.40 9.71 40.36
C LEU A 2 -43.93 9.84 39.88
N LYS A 3 -43.35 11.05 39.74
CA LYS A 3 -43.89 12.41 39.97
C LYS A 3 -43.09 13.50 39.20
N LYS A 4 -43.77 14.57 38.75
CA LYS A 4 -43.18 15.89 38.43
C LYS A 4 -42.88 16.68 39.74
N ILE A 5 -42.45 17.96 39.61
CA ILE A 5 -42.30 19.05 40.64
C ILE A 5 -40.84 19.24 41.09
N TYR A 6 -40.20 20.43 41.19
CA TYR A 6 -40.33 21.83 40.68
C TYR A 6 -38.98 22.56 40.97
N LEU A 7 -38.63 23.83 40.69
CA LEU A 7 -39.20 25.11 40.15
C LEU A 7 -38.04 25.77 39.32
N ALA A 8 -38.12 26.63 38.29
CA ALA A 8 -38.67 28.00 38.06
C ALA A 8 -38.09 29.17 38.90
N PHE A 9 -38.14 30.40 38.34
CA PHE A 9 -37.53 31.69 38.77
C PHE A 9 -36.00 31.79 38.48
N ILE A 10 -35.40 32.88 37.96
CA ILE A 10 -35.87 34.26 37.61
C ILE A 10 -35.30 34.75 36.26
N THR A 11 -35.95 35.76 35.66
CA THR A 11 -35.62 36.43 34.37
C THR A 11 -34.79 37.72 34.50
N SER A 12 -34.20 38.16 33.39
CA SER A 12 -33.53 39.49 33.18
C SER A 12 -32.18 39.65 33.92
N LEU A 13 -31.18 40.38 33.39
CA LEU A 13 -31.25 41.72 32.81
C LEU A 13 -30.33 41.90 31.59
N THR A 14 -30.74 42.73 30.62
CA THR A 14 -29.86 43.25 29.56
C THR A 14 -29.18 44.54 30.03
N PHE A 15 -27.87 44.68 29.86
CA PHE A 15 -27.22 45.99 29.87
C PHE A 15 -25.95 46.01 29.00
N SER A 16 -25.97 46.85 27.97
CA SER A 16 -24.78 47.19 27.18
C SER A 16 -24.01 48.31 27.90
N TRP A 17 -22.71 48.13 28.11
CA TRP A 17 -21.80 49.22 28.49
C TRP A 17 -20.65 49.28 27.49
N ALA A 18 -20.40 50.47 26.96
CA ALA A 18 -19.31 50.72 26.02
C ALA A 18 -18.01 50.99 26.80
N PHE A 19 -16.89 50.43 26.34
CA PHE A 19 -15.57 50.81 26.83
C PHE A 19 -15.10 52.08 26.12
N ALA A 20 -15.34 53.23 26.73
CA ALA A 20 -14.55 54.43 26.50
C ALA A 20 -13.45 54.50 27.56
N GLN A 21 -12.18 54.57 27.14
CA GLN A 21 -11.05 54.83 28.03
C GLN A 21 -10.55 56.25 27.83
N GLU A 22 -11.00 57.14 28.71
CA GLU A 22 -10.45 58.48 28.87
C GLU A 22 -9.23 58.41 29.79
N ILE A 23 -8.06 58.85 29.31
CA ILE A 23 -6.81 58.82 30.09
C ILE A 23 -6.55 60.23 30.61
N GLN A 24 -6.86 60.45 31.89
CA GLN A 24 -6.47 61.66 32.59
C GLN A 24 -4.97 61.66 32.90
N ALA A 25 -4.32 62.81 32.73
CA ALA A 25 -2.91 63.01 33.05
C ALA A 25 -2.72 63.27 34.57
N PRO A 26 -1.65 62.75 35.20
CA PRO A 26 -1.36 63.02 36.61
C PRO A 26 -0.72 64.41 36.79
N THR A 27 -1.21 65.17 37.77
CA THR A 27 -0.59 66.41 38.26
C THR A 27 0.50 66.13 39.27
N THR A 28 1.61 66.87 39.22
CA THR A 28 2.64 66.90 40.27
C THR A 28 3.19 68.31 40.47
N ASP A 29 2.98 68.88 41.66
CA ASP A 29 3.42 70.23 42.01
C ASP A 29 4.87 70.24 42.55
N ILE A 30 5.68 71.19 42.07
CA ILE A 30 6.93 71.68 42.72
C ILE A 30 7.17 73.13 42.26
N PRO A 31 7.92 73.97 43.01
CA PRO A 31 7.42 75.30 43.36
C PRO A 31 8.18 76.48 42.74
N ASP A 32 7.68 77.69 43.00
CA ASP A 32 8.28 78.97 42.59
C ASP A 32 9.78 79.09 42.90
N SER A 33 10.53 79.55 41.91
CA SER A 33 11.86 80.13 42.09
C SER A 33 12.05 81.31 41.15
N THR A 34 12.03 82.52 41.70
CA THR A 34 12.10 83.77 40.94
C THR A 34 13.44 83.92 40.22
N THR A 35 13.42 83.87 38.88
CA THR A 35 14.53 84.32 38.03
C THR A 35 14.04 85.38 37.05
N LYS A 36 14.94 86.30 36.68
CA LYS A 36 14.59 87.54 35.96
C LYS A 36 14.22 87.26 34.50
N PRO A 37 13.38 88.08 33.85
CA PRO A 37 13.20 88.02 32.41
C PRO A 37 14.54 88.32 31.72
N GLN A 38 15.13 87.29 31.12
CA GLN A 38 16.26 87.45 30.21
C GLN A 38 15.69 87.94 28.88
N ASN A 39 16.24 89.03 28.33
CA ASN A 39 15.80 89.54 27.03
C ASN A 39 15.83 88.43 25.97
N ASP A 40 14.73 88.26 25.24
CA ASP A 40 14.69 87.47 24.02
C ASP A 40 15.66 88.07 23.00
N SER A 41 16.85 87.49 22.91
CA SER A 41 17.77 87.74 21.82
C SER A 41 17.09 87.28 20.54
N MET A 42 16.70 88.24 19.69
CA MET A 42 16.10 87.98 18.37
C MET A 42 16.78 86.78 17.70
N GLN A 43 16.01 85.75 17.34
CA GLN A 43 16.56 84.60 16.65
C GLN A 43 17.17 85.05 15.32
N ILE A 44 18.49 85.10 15.28
CA ILE A 44 19.25 85.36 14.06
C ILE A 44 18.92 84.21 13.12
N TYR A 45 18.24 84.52 12.00
CA TYR A 45 17.99 83.56 10.94
C TYR A 45 19.33 83.18 10.33
N HIS A 46 19.92 82.09 10.82
CA HIS A 46 21.12 81.50 10.23
C HIS A 46 20.70 80.88 8.89
N PRO A 47 21.14 81.40 7.73
CA PRO A 47 20.93 80.69 6.48
C PRO A 47 21.72 79.38 6.55
N ASP A 48 21.04 78.26 6.31
CA ASP A 48 21.65 76.94 6.33
C ASP A 48 22.85 76.86 5.36
N SER A 49 24.06 76.87 5.94
CA SER A 49 25.30 76.86 5.17
C SER A 49 25.48 75.55 4.38
N SER A 50 24.98 74.43 4.92
CA SER A 50 25.09 73.11 4.30
C SER A 50 23.98 72.82 3.27
N LEU A 51 24.37 72.24 2.13
CA LEU A 51 23.44 71.67 1.16
C LEU A 51 22.66 70.50 1.79
N ARG A 52 21.33 70.57 1.76
CA ARG A 52 20.43 69.46 2.11
C ARG A 52 19.25 69.33 1.14
N ILE A 53 18.76 68.11 0.99
CA ILE A 53 17.48 67.79 0.35
C ILE A 53 16.39 67.97 1.41
N ILE A 54 15.33 68.72 1.09
CA ILE A 54 14.27 69.07 2.05
C ILE A 54 13.22 67.95 2.14
N ASN A 55 12.83 67.39 0.99
CA ASN A 55 11.66 66.53 0.86
C ASN A 55 12.00 65.07 0.45
N LEU A 56 13.08 64.50 1.00
CA LEU A 56 13.40 63.09 0.75
C LEU A 56 12.53 62.17 1.61
N ASN A 57 11.57 61.48 0.99
CA ASN A 57 10.93 60.32 1.61
C ASN A 57 11.91 59.12 1.58
N PRO A 58 12.27 58.50 2.73
CA PRO A 58 13.16 57.34 2.76
C PRO A 58 12.54 56.05 2.20
N PHE A 59 11.22 55.93 2.08
CA PHE A 59 10.53 54.70 1.65
C PHE A 59 9.42 54.95 0.61
N PHE A 60 9.61 54.41 -0.59
CA PHE A 60 8.61 54.41 -1.66
C PHE A 60 8.05 53.00 -1.87
N THR A 61 6.74 52.82 -1.72
CA THR A 61 6.02 51.60 -2.11
C THR A 61 5.22 51.86 -3.39
N LEU A 62 5.41 51.03 -4.41
CA LEU A 62 4.80 51.20 -5.73
C LEU A 62 4.16 49.91 -6.22
N HIS A 63 2.98 50.03 -6.80
CA HIS A 63 2.32 48.93 -7.50
C HIS A 63 2.93 48.72 -8.88
N VAL A 64 2.85 47.48 -9.39
CA VAL A 64 3.41 47.05 -10.69
C VAL A 64 2.85 47.82 -11.89
N ASP A 65 1.63 48.36 -11.78
CA ASP A 65 0.96 49.10 -12.86
C ASP A 65 0.98 50.63 -12.63
N SER A 66 1.70 51.11 -11.61
CA SER A 66 1.79 52.53 -11.24
C SER A 66 3.05 53.25 -11.76
N ALA A 67 2.92 54.54 -12.02
CA ALA A 67 4.04 55.43 -12.28
C ALA A 67 4.35 56.33 -11.06
N LEU A 68 5.63 56.51 -10.74
CA LEU A 68 6.10 57.54 -9.82
C LEU A 68 6.49 58.79 -10.61
N SER A 69 6.02 59.94 -10.17
CA SER A 69 6.63 61.23 -10.47
C SER A 69 6.81 61.97 -9.14
N TYR A 70 8.05 62.24 -8.75
CA TYR A 70 8.37 62.87 -7.47
C TYR A 70 9.40 63.97 -7.66
N GLN A 71 9.00 65.21 -7.34
CA GLN A 71 9.82 66.39 -7.52
C GLN A 71 10.64 66.65 -6.26
N LEU A 72 11.96 66.50 -6.35
CA LEU A 72 12.86 66.74 -5.22
C LEU A 72 13.21 68.24 -5.08
N GLN A 73 13.53 68.67 -3.86
CA GLN A 73 13.81 70.05 -3.51
C GLN A 73 15.03 70.14 -2.60
N ILE A 74 15.86 71.17 -2.80
CA ILE A 74 17.03 71.47 -1.97
C ILE A 74 16.91 72.86 -1.33
N ASN A 75 17.73 73.10 -0.31
CA ASN A 75 17.74 74.33 0.48
C ASN A 75 18.48 75.52 -0.16
N LYS A 76 18.79 75.45 -1.47
CA LYS A 76 19.57 76.43 -2.24
C LYS A 76 18.98 76.53 -3.66
N ASN A 77 19.32 77.56 -4.44
CA ASN A 77 18.80 77.71 -5.81
C ASN A 77 19.16 76.47 -6.67
N PRO A 78 18.18 75.69 -7.19
CA PRO A 78 18.44 74.47 -7.94
C PRO A 78 19.27 74.69 -9.22
N GLU A 79 19.24 75.86 -9.84
CA GLU A 79 19.94 76.15 -11.11
C GLU A 79 21.46 75.89 -11.05
N ASN A 80 22.07 75.99 -9.86
CA ASN A 80 23.51 75.81 -9.66
C ASN A 80 23.91 74.36 -9.30
N TYR A 81 22.96 73.41 -9.28
CA TYR A 81 23.19 72.04 -8.82
C TYR A 81 22.64 71.02 -9.82
N PHE A 82 23.33 69.89 -9.98
CA PHE A 82 22.85 68.76 -10.76
C PHE A 82 22.51 67.55 -9.90
N TRP A 83 21.49 66.83 -10.31
CA TRP A 83 21.01 65.60 -9.67
C TRP A 83 21.59 64.36 -10.34
N TYR A 84 21.92 63.34 -9.55
CA TYR A 84 22.35 62.03 -10.04
C TYR A 84 21.77 60.86 -9.24
N LEU A 85 21.64 59.72 -9.91
CA LEU A 85 21.33 58.42 -9.30
C LEU A 85 22.54 57.48 -9.39
N LYS A 86 22.71 56.64 -8.38
CA LYS A 86 23.65 55.51 -8.33
C LYS A 86 22.87 54.28 -7.87
N ASN A 87 23.14 53.11 -8.45
CA ASN A 87 22.45 51.84 -8.16
C ASN A 87 20.92 51.91 -8.36
N SER A 88 20.43 52.66 -9.35
CA SER A 88 19.00 52.76 -9.66
C SER A 88 18.46 51.50 -10.35
N PRO A 89 17.29 50.97 -9.96
CA PRO A 89 16.64 49.85 -10.64
C PRO A 89 16.24 50.20 -12.08
N VAL A 90 16.09 49.15 -12.91
CA VAL A 90 15.68 49.29 -14.31
C VAL A 90 14.34 50.03 -14.41
N GLY A 91 14.30 51.10 -15.21
CA GLY A 91 13.12 51.96 -15.37
C GLY A 91 13.13 53.24 -14.53
N LEU A 92 13.99 53.36 -13.52
CA LEU A 92 14.12 54.58 -12.72
C LEU A 92 15.04 55.61 -13.40
N LYS A 93 14.56 56.84 -13.51
CA LYS A 93 15.28 57.97 -14.12
C LYS A 93 15.10 59.22 -13.27
N ILE A 94 16.16 60.03 -13.16
CA ILE A 94 16.06 61.41 -12.67
C ILE A 94 16.32 62.37 -13.82
N ASN A 95 15.55 63.44 -13.91
CA ASN A 95 15.95 64.60 -14.69
C ASN A 95 17.02 65.37 -13.89
N LYS A 96 18.20 65.56 -14.51
CA LYS A 96 19.40 66.08 -13.84
C LYS A 96 19.26 67.53 -13.41
N ASP A 97 18.49 68.31 -14.15
CA ASP A 97 18.53 69.77 -14.06
C ASP A 97 17.47 70.29 -13.09
N ASN A 98 16.29 69.66 -13.07
CA ASN A 98 15.21 70.01 -12.15
C ASN A 98 15.04 69.06 -10.96
N GLY A 99 15.61 67.85 -10.97
CA GLY A 99 15.45 66.87 -9.89
C GLY A 99 14.12 66.10 -9.87
N THR A 100 13.34 66.07 -10.97
CA THR A 100 12.17 65.19 -11.06
C THR A 100 12.63 63.72 -11.13
N LEU A 101 12.35 62.96 -10.09
CA LEU A 101 12.46 61.51 -10.08
C LEU A 101 11.24 60.91 -10.80
N SER A 102 11.48 60.00 -11.73
CA SER A 102 10.45 59.33 -12.53
C SER A 102 10.67 57.82 -12.58
N PHE A 103 9.61 57.07 -12.33
CA PHE A 103 9.58 55.62 -12.52
C PHE A 103 8.31 55.26 -13.29
N LYS A 104 8.42 54.39 -14.29
CA LYS A 104 7.25 53.69 -14.83
C LYS A 104 7.43 52.21 -14.55
N ALA A 105 6.59 51.66 -13.68
CA ALA A 105 6.49 50.23 -13.53
C ALA A 105 5.90 49.64 -14.83
N ASP A 106 6.44 48.50 -15.26
CA ASP A 106 5.97 47.76 -16.43
C ASP A 106 6.17 46.27 -16.15
N LYS A 107 5.10 45.48 -16.32
CA LYS A 107 5.11 44.02 -16.14
C LYS A 107 6.24 43.35 -16.92
N SER A 108 6.68 43.92 -18.05
CA SER A 108 7.80 43.40 -18.85
C SER A 108 9.12 43.27 -18.06
N TYR A 109 9.40 44.19 -17.11
CA TYR A 109 10.63 44.15 -16.31
C TYR A 109 10.59 43.09 -15.20
N PHE A 110 9.39 42.70 -14.74
CA PHE A 110 9.21 41.66 -13.74
C PHE A 110 9.15 40.27 -14.39
N LEU A 111 8.44 40.13 -15.52
CA LEU A 111 8.42 38.91 -16.33
C LEU A 111 9.80 38.53 -16.89
N SER A 112 10.67 39.52 -17.16
CA SER A 112 12.07 39.28 -17.55
C SER A 112 13.04 39.10 -16.35
N GLY A 113 12.52 39.04 -15.11
CA GLY A 113 13.31 38.82 -13.90
C GLY A 113 14.28 39.95 -13.53
N ARG A 114 14.22 41.10 -14.23
CA ARG A 114 15.10 42.27 -13.99
C ARG A 114 14.69 43.05 -12.75
N LEU A 115 13.39 43.04 -12.44
CA LEU A 115 12.81 43.47 -11.18
C LEU A 115 12.11 42.29 -10.50
N LYS A 116 11.97 42.34 -9.18
CA LYS A 116 11.28 41.35 -8.35
C LYS A 116 10.27 42.04 -7.44
N TYR A 117 9.21 41.33 -7.12
CA TYR A 117 8.22 41.77 -6.14
C TYR A 117 8.77 41.65 -4.71
N ASP A 118 8.31 42.54 -3.83
CA ASP A 118 8.59 42.62 -2.39
C ASP A 118 10.09 42.69 -2.00
N GLN A 119 10.98 42.86 -2.98
CA GLN A 119 12.40 43.14 -2.75
C GLN A 119 12.61 44.65 -2.51
N ASN A 120 13.35 44.98 -1.46
CA ASN A 120 13.80 46.34 -1.19
C ASN A 120 15.01 46.69 -2.08
N TYR A 121 14.81 47.64 -3.00
CA TYR A 121 15.88 48.24 -3.79
C TYR A 121 16.38 49.52 -3.12
N LYS A 122 17.61 49.49 -2.62
CA LYS A 122 18.28 50.67 -2.04
C LYS A 122 18.90 51.52 -3.14
N VAL A 123 18.28 52.65 -3.43
CA VAL A 123 18.75 53.62 -4.44
C VAL A 123 19.56 54.72 -3.75
N ASN A 124 20.76 54.99 -4.27
CA ASN A 124 21.56 56.11 -3.82
C ASN A 124 21.28 57.31 -4.73
N ILE A 125 20.97 58.47 -4.14
CA ILE A 125 20.64 59.70 -4.85
C ILE A 125 21.46 60.85 -4.29
N GLY A 126 22.02 61.69 -5.16
CA GLY A 126 22.80 62.82 -4.72
C GLY A 126 22.64 64.06 -5.56
N VAL A 127 23.07 65.17 -4.97
CA VAL A 127 23.07 66.51 -5.53
C VAL A 127 24.48 67.06 -5.39
N GLN A 128 25.01 67.69 -6.43
CA GLN A 128 26.34 68.29 -6.43
C GLN A 128 26.30 69.65 -7.13
N ASN A 129 27.02 70.62 -6.57
CA ASN A 129 27.18 71.96 -7.15
C ASN A 129 27.97 71.89 -8.47
N LEU A 130 27.53 72.64 -9.48
CA LEU A 130 28.18 72.74 -10.79
C LEU A 130 29.54 73.46 -10.73
N SER A 131 29.74 74.37 -9.77
CA SER A 131 30.95 75.18 -9.61
C SER A 131 31.95 74.65 -8.57
N ASP A 132 31.50 74.01 -7.48
CA ASP A 132 32.38 73.34 -6.50
C ASP A 132 32.01 71.86 -6.30
N PRO A 133 32.77 70.92 -6.88
CA PRO A 133 32.58 69.49 -6.66
C PRO A 133 32.67 68.99 -5.20
N LYS A 134 33.18 69.82 -4.27
CA LYS A 134 33.17 69.50 -2.83
C LYS A 134 31.80 69.71 -2.19
N GLU A 135 31.01 70.66 -2.69
CA GLU A 135 29.64 70.84 -2.23
C GLU A 135 28.71 69.82 -2.89
N LYS A 136 28.64 68.64 -2.27
CA LYS A 136 27.74 67.57 -2.63
C LYS A 136 27.08 66.94 -1.41
N ILE A 137 25.91 66.34 -1.62
CA ILE A 137 25.26 65.44 -0.66
C ILE A 137 24.91 64.12 -1.36
N ASP A 138 25.38 63.00 -0.80
CA ASP A 138 24.97 61.64 -1.18
C ASP A 138 23.99 61.12 -0.13
N THR A 139 22.76 60.77 -0.54
CA THR A 139 21.70 60.22 0.31
C THR A 139 21.17 58.90 -0.30
N ASN A 140 20.20 58.26 0.35
CA ASN A 140 19.58 57.05 -0.17
C ASN A 140 18.11 56.93 0.25
N PHE A 141 17.33 56.21 -0.56
CA PHE A 141 15.97 55.78 -0.26
C PHE A 141 15.79 54.32 -0.66
N SER A 142 14.76 53.69 -0.08
CA SER A 142 14.32 52.34 -0.41
C SER A 142 13.08 52.41 -1.30
N ILE A 143 13.06 51.64 -2.39
CA ILE A 143 11.88 51.45 -3.24
C ILE A 143 11.49 49.97 -3.28
N VAL A 144 10.21 49.68 -3.06
CA VAL A 144 9.64 48.32 -3.03
C VAL A 144 8.50 48.25 -4.02
N PHE A 145 8.48 47.19 -4.84
CA PHE A 145 7.43 46.93 -5.81
C PHE A 145 6.53 45.79 -5.35
N TYR A 146 5.24 46.05 -5.16
CA TYR A 146 4.26 45.06 -4.72
C TYR A 146 3.23 44.77 -5.82
N SER A 147 2.80 43.52 -5.93
CA SER A 147 1.75 43.10 -6.88
C SER A 147 0.46 42.76 -6.15
N THR A 148 -0.67 43.10 -6.75
CA THR A 148 -2.00 42.60 -6.35
C THR A 148 -2.38 41.30 -7.08
N GLU A 149 -1.57 40.87 -8.04
CA GLU A 149 -1.81 39.68 -8.86
C GLU A 149 -1.21 38.45 -8.16
N ILE A 150 -2.07 37.71 -7.44
CA ILE A 150 -1.69 36.49 -6.71
C ILE A 150 -1.71 35.30 -7.67
N ILE A 151 -0.53 34.84 -8.06
CA ILE A 151 -0.36 33.58 -8.79
C ILE A 151 -0.41 32.44 -7.76
N PRO A 152 -1.40 31.52 -7.80
CA PRO A 152 -1.47 30.42 -6.86
C PRO A 152 -0.37 29.39 -7.16
N SER A 153 0.41 29.03 -6.13
CA SER A 153 1.32 27.89 -6.20
C SER A 153 0.53 26.58 -6.30
N LYS A 154 1.07 25.60 -7.02
CA LYS A 154 0.40 24.32 -7.29
C LYS A 154 1.25 23.12 -6.90
N VAL A 155 0.61 22.08 -6.37
CA VAL A 155 1.19 20.77 -6.16
C VAL A 155 1.16 20.02 -7.50
N LYS A 156 2.29 19.44 -7.90
CA LYS A 156 2.43 18.73 -9.18
C LYS A 156 3.22 17.44 -8.99
N PRO A 157 2.55 16.29 -8.79
CA PRO A 157 3.18 14.99 -8.87
C PRO A 157 3.91 14.79 -10.21
N LEU A 158 5.02 14.08 -10.18
CA LEU A 158 5.81 13.76 -11.38
C LEU A 158 5.10 12.73 -12.30
N VAL A 159 4.16 11.96 -11.75
CA VAL A 159 3.35 10.99 -12.49
C VAL A 159 2.06 11.62 -13.02
N ASN A 160 1.58 11.10 -14.14
CA ASN A 160 0.22 11.39 -14.63
C ASN A 160 -0.82 10.96 -13.59
N GLY A 161 -1.95 11.66 -13.51
CA GLY A 161 -2.98 11.48 -12.48
C GLY A 161 -3.70 10.11 -12.45
N THR A 162 -3.29 9.15 -13.25
CA THR A 162 -3.65 7.73 -13.08
C THR A 162 -2.42 6.85 -13.32
N ILE A 163 -2.12 5.96 -12.36
CA ILE A 163 -1.06 4.96 -12.44
C ILE A 163 -1.63 3.56 -12.15
N THR A 164 -1.06 2.53 -12.78
CA THR A 164 -1.40 1.12 -12.56
C THR A 164 -0.23 0.39 -11.91
N VAL A 165 -0.49 -0.45 -10.91
CA VAL A 165 0.52 -1.21 -10.15
C VAL A 165 -0.02 -2.62 -9.84
N GLU A 166 0.86 -3.62 -9.79
CA GLU A 166 0.53 -4.99 -9.38
C GLU A 166 0.80 -5.21 -7.87
N GLU A 167 0.12 -6.15 -7.23
CA GLU A 167 0.40 -6.47 -5.82
C GLU A 167 1.85 -6.92 -5.59
N GLY A 168 2.46 -6.43 -4.51
CA GLY A 168 3.85 -6.72 -4.15
C GLY A 168 4.90 -5.81 -4.82
N ASP A 169 4.55 -5.05 -5.85
CA ASP A 169 5.45 -4.04 -6.43
C ASP A 169 5.57 -2.80 -5.52
N THR A 170 6.58 -1.97 -5.81
CA THR A 170 6.79 -0.68 -5.12
C THR A 170 6.62 0.47 -6.09
N ILE A 171 5.66 1.36 -5.85
CA ILE A 171 5.61 2.65 -6.53
C ILE A 171 6.45 3.68 -5.78
N GLU A 172 7.20 4.49 -6.53
CA GLU A 172 7.90 5.66 -6.02
C GLU A 172 7.81 6.79 -7.05
N PHE A 173 7.37 7.98 -6.62
CA PHE A 173 7.40 9.18 -7.44
C PHE A 173 7.58 10.43 -6.58
N LYS A 174 8.15 11.48 -7.17
CA LYS A 174 8.34 12.76 -6.48
C LYS A 174 7.14 13.68 -6.64
N VAL A 175 6.84 14.43 -5.58
CA VAL A 175 5.85 15.50 -5.61
C VAL A 175 6.59 16.83 -5.74
N LEU A 176 6.44 17.50 -6.89
CA LEU A 176 7.01 18.81 -7.15
C LEU A 176 6.00 19.91 -6.80
N CYS A 177 6.47 21.15 -6.69
CA CYS A 177 5.62 22.32 -6.49
C CYS A 177 5.97 23.38 -7.54
N GLU A 178 4.95 23.93 -8.18
CA GLU A 178 5.04 25.10 -9.04
C GLU A 178 4.90 26.35 -8.15
N THR A 179 5.98 27.13 -8.02
CA THR A 179 6.03 28.31 -7.15
C THR A 179 5.40 29.54 -7.83
N GLY A 180 4.19 29.89 -7.43
CA GLY A 180 3.56 31.18 -7.69
C GLY A 180 4.03 32.26 -6.70
N SER A 181 3.16 33.21 -6.35
CA SER A 181 3.50 34.36 -5.50
C SER A 181 3.91 33.99 -4.08
N PHE A 182 3.43 32.84 -3.55
CA PHE A 182 3.75 32.37 -2.20
C PHE A 182 4.08 30.87 -2.21
N PRO A 183 5.25 30.44 -1.70
CA PRO A 183 5.63 29.02 -1.74
C PRO A 183 4.71 28.16 -0.86
N ILE A 184 4.60 26.88 -1.23
CA ILE A 184 3.97 25.85 -0.40
C ILE A 184 4.98 25.46 0.68
N GLU A 185 4.59 25.58 1.95
CA GLU A 185 5.48 25.34 3.10
C GLU A 185 5.33 23.90 3.63
N ASN A 186 4.10 23.36 3.58
CA ASN A 186 3.77 22.02 4.06
C ASN A 186 2.84 21.33 3.05
N ILE A 187 3.00 20.03 2.87
CA ILE A 187 2.11 19.15 2.11
C ILE A 187 1.50 18.13 3.10
N PHE A 188 0.24 17.76 2.90
CA PHE A 188 -0.43 16.69 3.64
C PHE A 188 -0.91 15.62 2.65
N THR A 189 -0.53 14.36 2.91
CA THR A 189 -0.92 13.21 2.08
C THR A 189 -2.16 12.54 2.67
N LEU A 190 -3.29 12.59 1.96
CA LEU A 190 -4.58 12.04 2.39
C LEU A 190 -5.09 10.98 1.41
N PRO A 191 -4.91 9.68 1.69
CA PRO A 191 -5.53 8.61 0.92
C PRO A 191 -7.02 8.45 1.26
N ASN A 192 -7.81 7.94 0.30
CA ASN A 192 -9.24 7.64 0.48
C ASN A 192 -9.54 6.40 1.35
N MET A 193 -8.51 5.65 1.74
CA MET A 193 -8.59 4.47 2.60
C MET A 193 -7.29 4.33 3.40
N ASN A 194 -7.33 3.60 4.52
CA ASN A 194 -6.16 3.40 5.37
C ASN A 194 -5.11 2.54 4.63
N LEU A 195 -4.03 3.17 4.15
CA LEU A 195 -2.92 2.49 3.50
C LEU A 195 -1.89 2.05 4.56
N PRO A 196 -1.49 0.77 4.62
CA PRO A 196 -0.37 0.35 5.44
C PRO A 196 0.96 0.72 4.75
N ASN A 197 1.94 1.16 5.54
CA ASN A 197 3.35 1.28 5.15
C ASN A 197 3.61 2.13 3.88
N PHE A 198 3.01 3.32 3.78
CA PHE A 198 3.41 4.35 2.81
C PHE A 198 4.34 5.37 3.47
N THR A 199 5.11 6.12 2.68
CA THR A 199 5.82 7.32 3.15
C THR A 199 4.97 8.55 2.89
N GLU A 200 4.78 9.36 3.93
CA GLU A 200 4.16 10.68 3.81
C GLU A 200 5.10 11.65 3.07
N VAL A 201 4.51 12.73 2.54
CA VAL A 201 5.18 13.77 1.76
C VAL A 201 4.90 15.08 2.46
N ASP A 202 5.90 15.59 3.19
CA ASP A 202 5.78 16.82 3.96
C ASP A 202 6.17 18.05 3.13
N LYS A 203 7.13 17.91 2.20
CA LYS A 203 7.77 19.03 1.48
C LYS A 203 7.82 18.82 -0.02
N CYS A 204 7.87 19.95 -0.72
CA CYS A 204 8.11 20.01 -2.16
C CYS A 204 9.46 19.37 -2.52
N GLY A 205 9.44 18.28 -3.29
CA GLY A 205 10.62 17.52 -3.73
C GLY A 205 10.75 16.12 -3.13
N ASP A 206 9.97 15.79 -2.09
CA ASP A 206 9.99 14.48 -1.45
C ASP A 206 9.40 13.37 -2.34
N SER A 207 9.83 12.12 -2.12
CA SER A 207 9.28 10.92 -2.78
C SER A 207 8.10 10.36 -1.98
N PHE A 208 6.92 10.28 -2.60
CA PHE A 208 5.88 9.36 -2.14
C PHE A 208 6.30 7.93 -2.53
N LYS A 209 6.36 7.03 -1.56
CA LYS A 209 6.65 5.62 -1.75
C LYS A 209 5.58 4.76 -1.09
N TRP A 210 5.04 3.81 -1.84
CA TRP A 210 4.08 2.84 -1.30
C TRP A 210 4.26 1.48 -1.98
N SER A 211 3.88 0.41 -1.27
CA SER A 211 3.85 -0.94 -1.80
C SER A 211 2.57 -1.63 -1.33
N PRO A 212 1.60 -1.89 -2.23
CA PRO A 212 0.45 -2.73 -1.90
C PRO A 212 0.96 -4.14 -1.54
N LYS A 213 0.52 -4.64 -0.39
CA LYS A 213 0.72 -6.05 -0.02
C LYS A 213 -0.11 -6.94 -0.94
N TYR A 214 0.31 -8.19 -1.09
CA TYR A 214 -0.56 -9.26 -1.61
C TYR A 214 -1.81 -9.41 -0.72
N ASP A 215 -2.97 -9.75 -1.31
CA ASP A 215 -4.31 -9.76 -0.66
C ASP A 215 -4.83 -8.35 -0.26
N PHE A 216 -4.53 -7.35 -1.08
CA PHE A 216 -5.10 -6.00 -0.98
C PHE A 216 -6.38 -5.87 -1.85
N VAL A 217 -6.35 -6.43 -3.06
CA VAL A 217 -7.46 -6.63 -3.99
C VAL A 217 -8.15 -7.95 -3.64
N LYS A 218 -9.49 -7.93 -3.58
CA LYS A 218 -10.28 -9.14 -3.26
C LYS A 218 -11.02 -9.63 -4.50
N GLU A 219 -11.41 -10.91 -4.50
CA GLU A 219 -12.28 -11.47 -5.56
C GLU A 219 -13.66 -10.79 -5.64
N THR A 220 -14.04 -10.02 -4.62
CA THR A 220 -15.23 -9.15 -4.61
C THR A 220 -15.05 -7.84 -5.36
N ASP A 221 -13.81 -7.42 -5.63
CA ASP A 221 -13.51 -6.12 -6.24
C ASP A 221 -13.64 -6.21 -7.78
N PRO A 222 -14.30 -5.25 -8.44
CA PRO A 222 -14.63 -5.34 -9.87
C PRO A 222 -13.36 -5.42 -10.73
N ASN A 223 -13.41 -6.25 -11.78
CA ASN A 223 -12.31 -6.53 -12.71
C ASN A 223 -11.02 -7.09 -12.08
N LYS A 224 -11.01 -7.48 -10.79
CA LYS A 224 -9.78 -7.73 -10.01
C LYS A 224 -8.85 -6.50 -9.97
N GLU A 225 -9.44 -5.31 -9.96
CA GLU A 225 -8.73 -4.03 -9.79
C GLU A 225 -9.31 -3.23 -8.61
N LYS A 226 -8.43 -2.56 -7.85
CA LYS A 226 -8.81 -1.74 -6.70
C LYS A 226 -8.29 -0.33 -6.83
N VAL A 227 -9.19 0.64 -6.76
CA VAL A 227 -8.86 2.05 -6.97
C VAL A 227 -8.63 2.77 -5.65
N VAL A 228 -7.38 3.15 -5.41
CA VAL A 228 -6.97 4.07 -4.36
C VAL A 228 -6.91 5.49 -4.94
N LEU A 229 -7.39 6.47 -4.19
CA LEU A 229 -7.26 7.89 -4.52
C LEU A 229 -6.38 8.53 -3.45
N VAL A 230 -5.24 9.09 -3.84
CA VAL A 230 -4.33 9.80 -2.93
C VAL A 230 -4.35 11.28 -3.28
N ASN A 231 -4.74 12.10 -2.30
CA ASN A 231 -4.79 13.55 -2.43
C ASN A 231 -3.58 14.17 -1.72
N PHE A 232 -2.84 15.04 -2.41
CA PHE A 232 -1.72 15.80 -1.87
C PHE A 232 -2.16 17.26 -1.69
N ILE A 233 -2.38 17.67 -0.45
CA ILE A 233 -2.92 18.98 -0.08
C ILE A 233 -1.75 19.87 0.32
N GLY A 234 -1.34 20.78 -0.57
CA GLY A 234 -0.29 21.76 -0.29
C GLY A 234 -0.87 22.99 0.39
N SER A 235 -0.28 23.44 1.50
CA SER A 235 -0.64 24.67 2.19
C SER A 235 0.47 25.72 2.11
N THR A 236 0.08 26.95 1.78
CA THR A 236 0.93 28.14 1.89
C THR A 236 0.80 28.77 3.28
N ARG A 237 1.71 29.70 3.62
CA ARG A 237 1.68 30.50 4.86
C ARG A 237 0.36 31.25 5.09
N PHE A 238 -0.33 31.62 4.01
CA PHE A 238 -1.59 32.36 4.02
C PHE A 238 -2.83 31.44 4.10
N GLN A 239 -2.62 30.15 4.41
CA GLN A 239 -3.66 29.11 4.45
C GLN A 239 -4.40 28.86 3.11
N ASN A 240 -3.99 29.51 2.01
CA ASN A 240 -4.40 29.09 0.68
C ASN A 240 -3.88 27.68 0.43
N ARG A 241 -4.80 26.78 0.03
CA ARG A 241 -4.54 25.36 -0.23
C ARG A 241 -4.70 25.05 -1.71
N ASP A 242 -3.81 24.22 -2.22
CA ASP A 242 -3.96 23.54 -3.51
C ASP A 242 -4.07 22.02 -3.27
N THR A 243 -4.65 21.27 -4.20
CA THR A 243 -4.85 19.81 -4.03
C THR A 243 -4.67 19.05 -5.34
N ALA A 244 -3.61 18.27 -5.41
CA ALA A 244 -3.38 17.33 -6.51
C ALA A 244 -3.92 15.94 -6.15
N GLN A 245 -4.71 15.33 -7.04
CA GLN A 245 -5.22 13.97 -6.87
C GLN A 245 -4.51 12.99 -7.81
N ILE A 246 -4.14 11.83 -7.29
CA ILE A 246 -3.61 10.70 -8.06
C ILE A 246 -4.51 9.48 -7.86
N ARG A 247 -4.94 8.88 -8.96
CA ARG A 247 -5.64 7.60 -8.98
C ARG A 247 -4.63 6.46 -9.14
N ILE A 248 -4.56 5.57 -8.15
CA ILE A 248 -3.71 4.39 -8.16
C ILE A 248 -4.62 3.18 -8.36
N ILE A 249 -4.44 2.45 -9.45
CA ILE A 249 -5.18 1.22 -9.76
C ILE A 249 -4.28 0.05 -9.41
N VAL A 250 -4.58 -0.63 -8.31
CA VAL A 250 -3.88 -1.85 -7.88
C VAL A 250 -4.53 -3.06 -8.55
N ARG A 251 -3.72 -3.96 -9.11
CA ARG A 251 -4.13 -5.22 -9.75
C ARG A 251 -3.76 -6.42 -8.90
N ASP A 252 -4.70 -7.35 -8.78
CA ASP A 252 -4.45 -8.71 -8.27
C ASP A 252 -3.23 -9.33 -8.98
N ALA A 253 -2.24 -9.78 -8.21
CA ALA A 253 -1.01 -10.36 -8.73
C ALA A 253 -0.54 -11.55 -7.87
N LEU A 254 -0.06 -12.60 -8.53
CA LEU A 254 0.25 -13.86 -7.86
C LEU A 254 1.53 -13.76 -7.02
N ASN A 255 1.40 -14.02 -5.72
CA ASN A 255 2.54 -14.21 -4.81
C ASN A 255 3.31 -15.49 -5.14
N TYR A 256 4.22 -15.40 -6.12
CA TYR A 256 5.04 -16.53 -6.60
C TYR A 256 5.80 -17.28 -5.49
N PRO A 257 6.48 -16.63 -4.53
CA PRO A 257 7.12 -17.34 -3.42
C PRO A 257 6.15 -18.24 -2.63
N LEU A 258 4.98 -17.72 -2.27
CA LEU A 258 3.95 -18.47 -1.53
C LEU A 258 3.37 -19.62 -2.36
N ALA A 259 3.02 -19.36 -3.62
CA ALA A 259 2.50 -20.38 -4.54
C ALA A 259 3.53 -21.50 -4.81
N LYS A 260 4.82 -21.16 -4.87
CA LYS A 260 5.91 -22.13 -4.99
C LYS A 260 6.08 -22.97 -3.73
N GLU A 261 5.91 -22.39 -2.54
CA GLU A 261 5.88 -23.19 -1.31
C GLU A 261 4.67 -24.13 -1.27
N GLU A 262 3.47 -23.64 -1.59
CA GLU A 262 2.26 -24.45 -1.64
C GLU A 262 2.38 -25.63 -2.60
N TYR A 263 2.87 -25.40 -3.83
CA TYR A 263 3.17 -26.46 -4.79
C TYR A 263 4.17 -27.49 -4.22
N ASN A 264 5.21 -27.03 -3.53
CA ASN A 264 6.20 -27.90 -2.88
C ASN A 264 5.61 -28.71 -1.70
N GLN A 265 4.61 -28.18 -0.99
CA GLN A 265 3.89 -28.93 0.04
C GLN A 265 2.95 -29.98 -0.59
N VAL A 266 2.19 -29.61 -1.63
CA VAL A 266 1.29 -30.52 -2.36
C VAL A 266 2.06 -31.68 -3.00
N THR A 267 3.16 -31.41 -3.72
CA THR A 267 3.98 -32.46 -4.34
C THR A 267 4.58 -33.43 -3.33
N LYS A 268 5.10 -32.95 -2.19
CA LYS A 268 5.56 -33.81 -1.08
C LYS A 268 4.43 -34.68 -0.53
N ASN A 269 3.22 -34.16 -0.42
CA ASN A 269 2.05 -34.93 0.04
C ASN A 269 1.64 -36.01 -0.99
N VAL A 270 1.64 -35.70 -2.29
CA VAL A 270 1.39 -36.69 -3.36
C VAL A 270 2.47 -37.78 -3.36
N GLN A 271 3.76 -37.41 -3.23
CA GLN A 271 4.87 -38.36 -3.15
C GLN A 271 4.73 -39.30 -1.93
N ARG A 272 4.44 -38.75 -0.74
CA ARG A 272 4.20 -39.54 0.48
C ARG A 272 3.04 -40.51 0.30
N TYR A 273 1.94 -40.07 -0.31
CA TYR A 273 0.78 -40.92 -0.56
C TYR A 273 1.07 -42.02 -1.61
N VAL A 274 1.78 -41.70 -2.70
CA VAL A 274 2.27 -42.69 -3.68
C VAL A 274 3.16 -43.75 -3.02
N LEU A 275 4.02 -43.36 -2.08
CA LEU A 275 4.87 -44.27 -1.30
C LEU A 275 4.04 -45.18 -0.36
N GLN A 276 3.03 -44.64 0.32
CA GLN A 276 2.06 -45.43 1.11
C GLN A 276 1.29 -46.44 0.24
N LEU A 277 0.81 -46.02 -0.94
CA LEU A 277 0.13 -46.91 -1.89
C LEU A 277 1.05 -48.03 -2.42
N LYS A 278 2.35 -47.78 -2.57
CA LYS A 278 3.32 -48.81 -2.95
C LYS A 278 3.55 -49.85 -1.84
N TYR A 279 3.55 -49.46 -0.57
CA TYR A 279 3.63 -50.40 0.56
C TYR A 279 2.38 -51.27 0.68
N THR A 280 1.18 -50.67 0.68
CA THR A 280 -0.09 -51.42 0.72
C THR A 280 -0.22 -52.41 -0.44
N PHE A 281 0.16 -52.01 -1.66
CA PHE A 281 0.23 -52.90 -2.82
C PHE A 281 1.16 -54.11 -2.58
N LEU A 282 2.32 -53.90 -1.94
CA LEU A 282 3.28 -54.95 -1.60
C LEU A 282 2.75 -55.88 -0.48
N GLN A 283 1.98 -55.36 0.49
CA GLN A 283 1.28 -56.16 1.50
C GLN A 283 0.15 -57.00 0.89
N LEU A 284 -0.66 -56.43 0.00
CA LEU A 284 -1.70 -57.15 -0.75
C LEU A 284 -1.09 -58.25 -1.64
N ASP A 285 0.04 -57.99 -2.30
CA ASP A 285 0.74 -59.02 -3.08
C ASP A 285 1.30 -60.16 -2.19
N LYS A 286 1.89 -59.83 -1.04
CA LYS A 286 2.34 -60.80 -0.02
C LYS A 286 1.16 -61.65 0.47
N LYS A 287 0.02 -61.04 0.81
CA LYS A 287 -1.23 -61.69 1.24
C LYS A 287 -1.75 -62.65 0.16
N LEU A 288 -1.87 -62.17 -1.09
CA LEU A 288 -2.32 -62.97 -2.23
C LEU A 288 -1.35 -64.09 -2.63
N ARG A 289 -0.06 -63.99 -2.27
CA ARG A 289 0.90 -65.08 -2.41
C ARG A 289 0.70 -66.16 -1.33
N LYS A 290 0.39 -65.78 -0.09
CA LYS A 290 0.08 -66.73 1.00
C LYS A 290 -1.22 -67.50 0.75
N THR A 291 -2.29 -66.84 0.31
CA THR A 291 -3.58 -67.51 0.03
C THR A 291 -3.52 -68.50 -1.12
N LYS A 292 -2.48 -68.48 -1.97
CA LYS A 292 -2.32 -69.43 -3.10
C LYS A 292 -2.21 -70.90 -2.66
N GLY A 293 -1.86 -71.17 -1.39
CA GLY A 293 -1.84 -72.52 -0.82
C GLY A 293 -3.18 -73.02 -0.26
N LEU A 294 -4.10 -72.11 0.09
CA LEU A 294 -5.42 -72.44 0.61
C LEU A 294 -6.38 -72.83 -0.53
N ARG A 295 -6.17 -74.04 -1.07
CA ARG A 295 -7.17 -74.72 -1.89
C ARG A 295 -8.40 -74.97 -1.02
N THR A 296 -9.59 -74.72 -1.55
CA THR A 296 -10.87 -74.80 -0.82
C THR A 296 -11.33 -76.24 -0.59
N THR A 297 -10.51 -77.04 0.10
CA THR A 297 -10.77 -78.47 0.40
C THR A 297 -11.53 -78.67 1.71
N PHE A 298 -11.87 -77.59 2.43
CA PHE A 298 -12.53 -77.61 3.73
C PHE A 298 -14.07 -77.47 3.68
N ASP A 299 -14.68 -77.76 2.52
CA ASP A 299 -16.15 -77.79 2.36
C ASP A 299 -16.60 -78.92 1.41
N LEU A 300 -16.07 -80.11 1.63
CA LEU A 300 -16.51 -81.36 0.96
C LEU A 300 -16.66 -82.51 1.98
N THR A 301 -15.80 -82.56 3.00
CA THR A 301 -15.90 -83.49 4.14
C THR A 301 -17.04 -83.16 5.10
N ALA A 302 -17.54 -81.91 5.13
CA ALA A 302 -18.75 -81.53 5.87
C ALA A 302 -20.03 -81.93 5.11
N ALA A 303 -20.02 -81.84 3.77
CA ALA A 303 -21.10 -82.30 2.93
C ALA A 303 -21.24 -83.84 2.93
N SER A 304 -20.12 -84.58 2.93
CA SER A 304 -20.17 -86.05 2.91
C SER A 304 -20.65 -86.67 4.23
N THR A 305 -20.36 -86.08 5.39
CA THR A 305 -20.83 -86.61 6.69
C THR A 305 -22.34 -86.45 6.87
N SER A 306 -22.91 -85.29 6.51
CA SER A 306 -24.36 -85.06 6.56
C SER A 306 -25.15 -85.95 5.58
N LEU A 307 -24.67 -86.11 4.34
CA LEU A 307 -25.27 -87.03 3.36
C LEU A 307 -25.17 -88.51 3.79
N THR A 308 -24.06 -88.91 4.43
CA THR A 308 -23.92 -90.29 4.94
C THR A 308 -24.95 -90.59 6.04
N GLY A 309 -25.23 -89.65 6.94
CA GLY A 309 -26.26 -89.81 7.98
C GLY A 309 -27.67 -89.97 7.42
N THR A 310 -28.02 -89.23 6.36
CA THR A 310 -29.32 -89.37 5.67
C THR A 310 -29.43 -90.68 4.90
N VAL A 311 -28.42 -91.05 4.10
CA VAL A 311 -28.46 -92.32 3.33
C VAL A 311 -28.55 -93.55 4.24
N LEU A 312 -27.90 -93.55 5.40
CA LEU A 312 -28.00 -94.64 6.38
C LEU A 312 -29.37 -94.71 7.09
N THR A 313 -30.08 -93.59 7.22
CA THR A 313 -31.43 -93.55 7.82
C THR A 313 -32.57 -93.77 6.81
N THR A 314 -32.33 -93.57 5.51
CA THR A 314 -33.27 -93.92 4.43
C THR A 314 -33.01 -95.29 3.79
N SER A 315 -32.01 -96.05 4.26
CA SER A 315 -31.76 -97.41 3.78
C SER A 315 -32.92 -98.36 4.09
N ALA A 316 -33.22 -99.27 3.15
CA ALA A 316 -34.25 -100.30 3.30
C ALA A 316 -33.89 -101.39 4.33
N ASP A 317 -32.60 -101.55 4.64
CA ASP A 317 -32.11 -102.52 5.62
C ASP A 317 -32.34 -102.03 7.06
N LYS A 318 -33.26 -102.68 7.78
CA LYS A 318 -33.61 -102.35 9.18
C LYS A 318 -32.39 -102.31 10.11
N ASN A 319 -31.35 -103.11 9.84
CA ASN A 319 -30.12 -103.14 10.63
C ASN A 319 -29.22 -101.90 10.40
N LEU A 320 -29.16 -101.38 9.16
CA LEU A 320 -28.49 -100.12 8.85
C LEU A 320 -29.31 -98.94 9.36
N GLN A 321 -30.64 -99.00 9.21
CA GLN A 321 -31.54 -97.95 9.69
C GLN A 321 -31.50 -97.77 11.21
N ASN A 322 -31.37 -98.86 11.98
CA ASN A 322 -31.16 -98.77 13.43
C ASN A 322 -29.78 -98.21 13.80
N LYS A 323 -28.71 -98.55 13.08
CA LYS A 323 -27.40 -97.88 13.27
C LYS A 323 -27.47 -96.37 12.99
N GLY A 324 -28.26 -95.94 12.00
CA GLY A 324 -28.53 -94.52 11.76
C GLY A 324 -29.31 -93.83 12.88
N LYS A 325 -30.21 -94.54 13.58
CA LYS A 325 -30.99 -94.02 14.72
C LYS A 325 -30.24 -93.96 16.05
N ILE A 326 -29.19 -94.77 16.22
CA ILE A 326 -28.40 -94.87 17.47
C ILE A 326 -27.25 -93.84 17.51
N LEU A 327 -27.16 -92.94 16.53
CA LEU A 327 -26.22 -91.80 16.49
C LEU A 327 -26.90 -90.41 16.62
N PRO A 328 -27.64 -90.11 17.71
CA PRO A 328 -27.95 -88.74 18.06
C PRO A 328 -26.72 -88.01 18.66
N SER A 329 -26.87 -86.72 18.93
CA SER A 329 -26.01 -85.96 19.87
C SER A 329 -24.56 -85.62 19.47
N ILE A 330 -24.13 -85.83 18.22
CA ILE A 330 -23.15 -84.92 17.57
C ILE A 330 -23.83 -84.18 16.40
N GLY A 331 -25.09 -83.80 16.62
CA GLY A 331 -25.69 -82.63 15.98
C GLY A 331 -25.10 -81.32 16.52
N LEU A 332 -23.76 -81.24 16.63
CA LEU A 332 -23.09 -79.96 16.81
C LEU A 332 -23.45 -79.13 15.58
N SER A 333 -24.20 -78.06 15.79
CA SER A 333 -24.41 -77.05 14.76
C SER A 333 -23.10 -76.30 14.55
N MET A 334 -22.19 -76.92 13.79
CA MET A 334 -21.23 -76.20 12.96
C MET A 334 -22.03 -75.45 11.89
N VAL A 335 -22.79 -74.44 12.33
CA VAL A 335 -23.10 -73.28 11.51
C VAL A 335 -21.74 -72.81 11.01
N PRO A 336 -21.46 -72.83 9.70
CA PRO A 336 -20.17 -72.41 9.20
C PRO A 336 -20.04 -70.92 9.53
N ILE A 337 -19.17 -70.60 10.50
CA ILE A 337 -18.87 -69.22 10.91
C ILE A 337 -18.18 -68.54 9.72
N ARG A 338 -19.00 -67.95 8.84
CA ARG A 338 -18.57 -67.29 7.60
C ARG A 338 -17.68 -66.05 7.83
N GLU A 339 -17.52 -65.63 9.08
CA GLU A 339 -16.67 -64.51 9.49
C GLU A 339 -15.18 -64.79 9.29
N ALA A 340 -14.77 -66.07 9.23
CA ALA A 340 -13.48 -66.46 8.65
C ALA A 340 -13.53 -66.37 7.11
N SER A 341 -14.00 -65.24 6.57
CA SER A 341 -14.14 -65.03 5.13
C SER A 341 -12.75 -64.99 4.49
N VAL A 342 -12.32 -66.12 3.92
CA VAL A 342 -11.11 -66.17 3.10
C VAL A 342 -11.29 -65.14 1.98
N PRO A 343 -10.46 -64.09 1.93
CA PRO A 343 -10.71 -62.96 1.03
C PRO A 343 -10.75 -63.48 -0.40
N ASN A 344 -11.85 -63.19 -1.09
CA ASN A 344 -12.04 -63.66 -2.45
C ASN A 344 -10.88 -63.12 -3.29
N LYS A 345 -10.01 -64.03 -3.75
CA LYS A 345 -8.79 -63.74 -4.48
C LYS A 345 -9.01 -62.79 -5.67
N THR A 346 -10.20 -62.81 -6.29
CA THR A 346 -10.54 -61.87 -7.37
C THR A 346 -10.69 -60.42 -6.87
N VAL A 347 -11.25 -60.21 -5.67
CA VAL A 347 -11.40 -58.90 -5.03
C VAL A 347 -10.03 -58.35 -4.63
N ASP A 348 -9.20 -59.12 -3.90
CA ASP A 348 -7.83 -58.72 -3.54
C ASP A 348 -6.98 -58.42 -4.81
N GLN A 349 -7.17 -59.17 -5.92
CA GLN A 349 -6.50 -58.89 -7.20
C GLN A 349 -6.99 -57.61 -7.88
N ASN A 350 -8.30 -57.34 -7.84
CA ASN A 350 -8.89 -56.14 -8.44
C ASN A 350 -8.49 -54.88 -7.65
N GLN A 351 -8.50 -54.94 -6.31
CA GLN A 351 -7.99 -53.87 -5.44
C GLN A 351 -6.50 -53.58 -5.72
N ALA A 352 -5.64 -54.61 -5.77
CA ALA A 352 -4.23 -54.43 -6.10
C ALA A 352 -4.00 -53.86 -7.51
N ALA A 353 -4.84 -54.22 -8.49
CA ALA A 353 -4.80 -53.63 -9.84
C ALA A 353 -5.23 -52.14 -9.84
N LEU A 354 -6.27 -51.79 -9.08
CA LEU A 354 -6.79 -50.42 -8.94
C LEU A 354 -5.77 -49.51 -8.24
N ILE A 355 -5.15 -49.98 -7.16
CA ILE A 355 -4.03 -49.29 -6.47
C ILE A 355 -2.87 -49.07 -7.45
N ARG A 356 -2.49 -50.08 -8.24
CA ARG A 356 -1.42 -49.97 -9.24
C ARG A 356 -1.73 -48.93 -10.33
N ALA A 357 -2.97 -48.90 -10.82
CA ALA A 357 -3.42 -47.89 -11.79
C ALA A 357 -3.38 -46.48 -11.18
N SER A 358 -3.85 -46.34 -9.93
CA SER A 358 -3.84 -45.09 -9.17
C SER A 358 -2.43 -44.55 -8.95
N ILE A 359 -1.48 -45.40 -8.54
CA ILE A 359 -0.05 -45.05 -8.43
C ILE A 359 0.47 -44.51 -9.77
N LYS A 360 0.18 -45.19 -10.89
CA LYS A 360 0.67 -44.76 -12.21
C LYS A 360 0.01 -43.48 -12.72
N ARG A 361 -1.25 -43.20 -12.36
CA ARG A 361 -1.89 -41.90 -12.60
C ARG A 361 -1.20 -40.79 -11.82
N LEU A 362 -0.96 -40.96 -10.52
CA LEU A 362 -0.27 -39.97 -9.69
C LEU A 362 1.20 -39.75 -10.12
N GLU A 363 1.93 -40.81 -10.49
CA GLU A 363 3.29 -40.71 -11.04
C GLU A 363 3.33 -39.97 -12.39
N TYR A 364 2.29 -40.10 -13.22
CA TYR A 364 2.17 -39.34 -14.48
C TYR A 364 1.85 -37.85 -14.20
N LEU A 365 0.87 -37.57 -13.35
CA LEU A 365 0.46 -36.22 -12.99
C LEU A 365 1.58 -35.41 -12.33
N LEU A 366 2.41 -36.04 -11.49
CA LEU A 366 3.59 -35.38 -10.90
C LEU A 366 4.65 -34.99 -11.93
N ARG A 367 4.67 -35.60 -13.13
CA ARG A 367 5.56 -35.22 -14.23
C ARG A 367 4.94 -34.14 -15.11
N ASP A 368 3.67 -34.34 -15.48
CA ASP A 368 2.86 -33.46 -16.29
C ASP A 368 2.72 -32.04 -15.69
N ASN A 369 2.55 -31.95 -14.36
CA ASN A 369 2.38 -30.68 -13.65
C ASN A 369 3.69 -30.09 -13.08
N THR A 370 4.86 -30.50 -13.61
CA THR A 370 6.15 -29.92 -13.18
C THR A 370 6.24 -28.41 -13.46
N LEU A 371 6.94 -27.68 -12.58
CA LEU A 371 7.18 -26.24 -12.76
C LEU A 371 8.32 -26.01 -13.75
N LEU A 372 8.07 -25.15 -14.74
CA LEU A 372 9.05 -24.77 -15.76
C LEU A 372 9.73 -23.45 -15.36
N GLY A 373 10.64 -23.55 -14.38
CA GLY A 373 11.39 -22.42 -13.83
C GLY A 373 10.75 -21.79 -12.58
N ASP A 374 11.26 -20.63 -12.18
CA ASP A 374 10.90 -19.99 -10.90
C ASP A 374 9.61 -19.15 -10.92
N LYS A 375 9.18 -18.69 -12.11
CA LYS A 375 7.94 -17.93 -12.32
C LYS A 375 7.07 -18.60 -13.39
N ASP A 376 6.55 -19.78 -13.07
CA ASP A 376 5.59 -20.51 -13.92
C ASP A 376 4.18 -19.92 -13.76
N TRP A 377 3.62 -19.33 -14.82
CA TRP A 377 2.32 -18.66 -14.80
C TRP A 377 1.14 -19.60 -14.50
N ASP A 378 1.29 -20.90 -14.80
CA ASP A 378 0.23 -21.90 -14.68
C ASP A 378 0.30 -22.63 -13.31
N ILE A 379 1.14 -22.16 -12.37
CA ILE A 379 1.44 -22.81 -11.08
C ILE A 379 0.19 -23.04 -10.19
N THR A 380 -0.75 -22.11 -10.14
CA THR A 380 -1.98 -22.25 -9.34
C THR A 380 -2.86 -23.38 -9.87
N LYS A 381 -3.08 -23.40 -11.18
CA LYS A 381 -3.81 -24.45 -11.91
C LYS A 381 -3.14 -25.82 -11.81
N LYS A 382 -1.80 -25.89 -11.94
CA LYS A 382 -1.01 -27.11 -11.71
C LYS A 382 -1.19 -27.64 -10.27
N THR A 383 -1.14 -26.74 -9.29
CA THR A 383 -1.31 -27.07 -7.86
C THR A 383 -2.74 -27.56 -7.57
N THR A 384 -3.76 -26.88 -8.09
CA THR A 384 -5.17 -27.26 -7.93
C THR A 384 -5.48 -28.60 -8.60
N LYS A 385 -4.94 -28.86 -9.80
CA LYS A 385 -5.05 -30.15 -10.48
C LYS A 385 -4.44 -31.29 -9.64
N LEU A 386 -3.22 -31.09 -9.12
CA LEU A 386 -2.58 -32.07 -8.22
C LEU A 386 -3.38 -32.32 -6.93
N LYS A 387 -4.00 -31.28 -6.34
CA LYS A 387 -4.88 -31.41 -5.17
C LYS A 387 -6.13 -32.24 -5.48
N GLU A 388 -6.84 -31.92 -6.56
CA GLU A 388 -8.12 -32.58 -6.88
C GLU A 388 -7.92 -34.02 -7.39
N ASP A 389 -6.87 -34.29 -8.17
CA ASP A 389 -6.49 -35.66 -8.55
C ASP A 389 -6.10 -36.52 -7.33
N LEU A 390 -5.36 -35.95 -6.35
CA LEU A 390 -5.04 -36.63 -5.09
C LEU A 390 -6.31 -36.93 -4.28
N LYS A 391 -7.20 -35.96 -4.15
CA LYS A 391 -8.49 -36.10 -3.45
C LYS A 391 -9.39 -37.14 -4.12
N GLN A 392 -9.50 -37.11 -5.45
CA GLN A 392 -10.24 -38.14 -6.21
C GLN A 392 -9.64 -39.53 -5.98
N THR A 393 -8.31 -39.64 -5.98
CA THR A 393 -7.62 -40.93 -5.75
C THR A 393 -7.83 -41.44 -4.32
N GLN A 394 -7.82 -40.55 -3.32
CA GLN A 394 -8.14 -40.89 -1.93
C GLN A 394 -9.58 -41.39 -1.76
N VAL A 395 -10.55 -40.74 -2.40
CA VAL A 395 -11.96 -41.19 -2.39
C VAL A 395 -12.11 -42.56 -3.07
N GLN A 396 -11.39 -42.81 -4.18
CA GLN A 396 -11.41 -44.11 -4.88
C GLN A 396 -10.72 -45.25 -4.10
N LEU A 397 -9.95 -44.93 -3.05
CA LEU A 397 -9.16 -45.88 -2.25
C LEU A 397 -9.54 -45.86 -0.76
N ILE A 398 -10.68 -45.26 -0.40
CA ILE A 398 -11.12 -45.10 0.99
C ILE A 398 -11.27 -46.43 1.75
N ASP A 399 -11.68 -47.49 1.06
CA ASP A 399 -11.85 -48.85 1.61
C ASP A 399 -10.55 -49.67 1.67
N VAL A 400 -9.41 -49.11 1.23
CA VAL A 400 -8.11 -49.80 1.24
C VAL A 400 -7.35 -49.46 2.53
N PRO A 401 -7.07 -50.44 3.41
CA PRO A 401 -6.34 -50.19 4.66
C PRO A 401 -4.90 -49.72 4.36
N ILE A 402 -4.56 -48.53 4.83
CA ILE A 402 -3.23 -47.95 4.66
C ILE A 402 -2.31 -48.40 5.80
N GLU A 403 -1.67 -49.55 5.62
CA GLU A 403 -0.62 -50.05 6.51
C GLU A 403 0.73 -49.36 6.20
N LEU A 404 1.36 -48.72 7.21
CA LEU A 404 2.65 -48.02 7.06
C LEU A 404 3.89 -48.92 7.30
N THR A 405 3.71 -50.17 7.69
CA THR A 405 4.77 -51.01 8.29
C THR A 405 5.46 -51.97 7.32
N ASN A 406 6.58 -51.55 6.71
CA ASN A 406 7.56 -52.46 6.09
C ASN A 406 8.99 -51.94 6.29
N GLU A 407 9.94 -52.87 6.37
CA GLU A 407 11.38 -52.63 6.60
C GLU A 407 12.16 -52.25 5.32
N MET A 408 11.49 -52.16 4.17
CA MET A 408 12.15 -51.98 2.86
C MET A 408 12.28 -50.51 2.49
N THR A 409 13.46 -50.11 1.99
CA THR A 409 13.71 -48.73 1.54
C THR A 409 12.94 -48.38 0.26
N GLU A 410 12.71 -47.08 0.02
CA GLU A 410 11.97 -46.60 -1.16
C GLU A 410 12.55 -47.13 -2.49
N GLU A 411 13.88 -47.20 -2.62
CA GLU A 411 14.53 -47.78 -3.80
C GLU A 411 14.12 -49.24 -4.03
N GLN A 412 14.14 -50.07 -2.98
CA GLN A 412 13.78 -51.48 -3.08
C GLN A 412 12.31 -51.64 -3.46
N LEU A 413 11.45 -50.79 -2.89
CA LEU A 413 10.02 -50.73 -3.18
C LEU A 413 9.76 -50.35 -4.66
N ASN A 414 10.47 -49.33 -5.16
CA ASN A 414 10.40 -48.89 -6.55
C ASN A 414 10.95 -49.96 -7.53
N ARG A 415 12.05 -50.66 -7.19
CA ARG A 415 12.60 -51.79 -7.96
C ARG A 415 11.61 -52.96 -8.02
N TYR A 416 10.95 -53.29 -6.90
CA TYR A 416 9.92 -54.33 -6.84
C TYR A 416 8.68 -53.97 -7.69
N PHE A 417 8.13 -52.77 -7.52
CA PHE A 417 6.88 -52.34 -8.18
C PHE A 417 6.99 -52.26 -9.70
N ASN A 418 8.17 -51.90 -10.23
CA ASN A 418 8.43 -51.85 -11.67
C ASN A 418 9.01 -53.17 -12.23
N SER A 419 9.13 -54.24 -11.42
CA SER A 419 9.73 -55.50 -11.87
C SER A 419 8.88 -56.23 -12.92
N PRO A 420 9.47 -56.93 -13.92
CA PRO A 420 8.72 -57.63 -14.97
C PRO A 420 7.71 -58.66 -14.45
N ARG A 421 7.98 -59.28 -13.29
CA ARG A 421 7.08 -60.25 -12.63
C ARG A 421 5.80 -59.57 -12.14
N VAL A 422 5.90 -58.42 -11.48
CA VAL A 422 4.76 -57.63 -11.01
C VAL A 422 4.01 -57.01 -12.20
N ASN A 423 4.75 -56.46 -13.18
CA ASN A 423 4.19 -55.90 -14.41
C ASN A 423 3.34 -56.91 -15.19
N LYS A 424 3.78 -58.18 -15.28
CA LYS A 424 3.03 -59.26 -15.95
C LYS A 424 1.83 -59.75 -15.12
N LYS A 425 1.91 -59.74 -13.78
CA LYS A 425 0.83 -60.19 -12.89
C LYS A 425 -0.36 -59.23 -12.85
N TYR A 426 -0.09 -57.92 -12.86
CA TYR A 426 -1.10 -56.86 -12.81
C TYR A 426 -1.10 -56.00 -14.08
N ARG A 427 -0.93 -56.64 -15.25
CA ARG A 427 -1.20 -56.00 -16.54
C ARG A 427 -2.71 -55.85 -16.65
N LEU A 428 -3.19 -54.63 -16.89
CA LEU A 428 -4.57 -54.42 -17.31
C LEU A 428 -4.84 -55.30 -18.54
N LYS A 429 -5.97 -55.99 -18.55
CA LYS A 429 -6.46 -56.59 -19.79
C LYS A 429 -6.98 -55.42 -20.65
N THR A 430 -6.39 -55.25 -21.82
CA THR A 430 -7.15 -54.70 -22.95
C THR A 430 -8.28 -55.68 -23.22
N ASN A 431 -9.51 -55.18 -23.12
CA ASN A 431 -10.67 -55.80 -23.77
C ASN A 431 -10.64 -55.47 -25.26
#